data_AF-A0A5C6TYU7-F1
#
_entry.id   AF-A0A5C6TYU7-F1
#
_cell.length_a   1.000
_cell.length_b   1.000
_cell.length_c   1.000
_cell.angle_alpha   90.00
_cell.angle_beta   90.00
_cell.angle_gamma   90.00
#
_symmetry.space_group_name_H-M   'P 1'
#
loop_
_entity.id
_entity.type
_entity.pdbx_description
1 polymer ?
#
loop_
_entity_poly.entity_id
_entity_poly.type
_entity_poly.pdbx_seq_one_letter_code
_entity_poly.pdbx_strand_id
1 'polypeptide(L)'
;MSATLVASGGTAPYRFELAAGQWPAGLAMDSSGHLSGRARAAGVTGLTVRVTDADANTLDVPIRLQVAARPDPTADAGVIGLQVAQAEALKRFGSAQLRNMLDRLDDDRECLPELDARARLATDWRQAATAAAAHENKPVPGTARERECATGTAGWIAGTVQRGRIDGPAGSGDTRFSSPGLTLGWDAALAPGLRAGFAFGHGSERSRIGGSDATHMEAQAESISAYATGARRWACV
;
A
#
# COMPACT_ATOMS: atom_id res chain seq x y z
N MET A 1 26.73 -17.70 5.39
CA MET A 1 27.92 -17.19 6.11
C MET A 1 29.04 -18.18 5.86
N SER A 2 30.24 -17.69 5.58
CA SER A 2 31.47 -18.49 5.53
C SER A 2 32.57 -17.76 6.27
N ALA A 3 33.37 -18.50 7.02
CA ALA A 3 34.56 -18.02 7.71
C ALA A 3 35.56 -19.17 7.81
N THR A 4 36.85 -18.87 7.93
CA THR A 4 37.88 -19.90 8.06
C THR A 4 38.74 -19.59 9.28
N LEU A 5 38.90 -20.59 10.14
CA LEU A 5 39.86 -20.54 11.24
C LEU A 5 41.26 -20.77 10.69
N VAL A 6 42.22 -19.99 11.16
CA VAL A 6 43.63 -20.12 10.79
C VAL A 6 44.47 -20.39 12.03
N ALA A 7 45.43 -21.29 11.90
CA ALA A 7 46.38 -21.64 12.94
C ALA A 7 47.82 -21.29 12.50
N SER A 8 48.68 -21.00 13.46
CA SER A 8 50.08 -20.63 13.24
C SER A 8 50.99 -21.29 14.27
N GLY A 9 52.20 -21.69 13.86
CA GLY A 9 53.13 -22.46 14.68
C GLY A 9 52.90 -23.98 14.59
N GLY A 10 53.88 -24.78 15.01
CA GLY A 10 53.83 -26.24 14.82
C GLY A 10 54.04 -26.65 13.35
N THR A 11 53.64 -27.88 13.02
CA THR A 11 53.86 -28.48 11.69
C THR A 11 52.54 -28.67 10.96
N ALA A 12 52.35 -28.00 9.81
CA ALA A 12 51.18 -28.22 8.95
C ALA A 12 51.18 -29.65 8.36
N PRO A 13 50.02 -30.25 8.04
CA PRO A 13 48.67 -29.67 8.05
C PRO A 13 48.00 -29.60 9.43
N TYR A 14 47.09 -28.63 9.58
CA TYR A 14 46.26 -28.48 10.78
C TYR A 14 44.88 -29.12 10.61
N ARG A 15 44.40 -29.77 11.66
CA ARG A 15 43.05 -30.33 11.76
C ARG A 15 42.29 -29.65 12.89
N PHE A 16 41.07 -29.20 12.59
CA PHE A 16 40.21 -28.51 13.55
C PHE A 16 39.04 -29.41 13.96
N GLU A 17 38.68 -29.37 15.25
CA GLU A 17 37.48 -30.04 15.77
C GLU A 17 36.87 -29.26 16.94
N LEU A 18 35.58 -29.46 17.19
CA LEU A 18 34.90 -28.85 18.33
C LEU A 18 35.17 -29.68 19.58
N ALA A 19 35.93 -29.12 20.54
CA ALA A 19 36.27 -29.80 21.79
C ALA A 19 35.20 -29.58 22.87
N ALA A 20 34.59 -28.40 22.93
CA ALA A 20 33.51 -28.10 23.88
C ALA A 20 32.52 -27.06 23.33
N GLY A 21 31.28 -27.14 23.81
CA GLY A 21 30.16 -26.31 23.36
C GLY A 21 29.42 -26.92 22.16
N GLN A 22 28.57 -26.12 21.52
CA GLN A 22 27.80 -26.53 20.34
C GLN A 22 27.71 -25.36 19.37
N TRP A 23 27.95 -25.61 18.09
CA TRP A 23 27.72 -24.59 17.06
C TRP A 23 26.26 -24.11 17.10
N PRO A 24 25.99 -22.80 16.88
CA PRO A 24 24.63 -22.33 16.68
C PRO A 24 23.92 -23.15 15.61
N ALA A 25 22.66 -23.48 15.85
CA ALA A 25 21.89 -24.31 14.93
C ALA A 25 21.96 -23.78 13.48
N GLY A 26 22.40 -24.64 12.55
CA GLY A 26 22.59 -24.31 11.14
C GLY A 26 23.99 -23.84 10.74
N LEU A 27 24.94 -23.80 11.68
CA LEU A 27 26.37 -23.66 11.42
C LEU A 27 27.11 -24.97 11.66
N ALA A 28 28.12 -25.24 10.84
CA ALA A 28 29.02 -26.38 10.99
C ALA A 28 30.42 -26.02 10.49
N MET A 29 31.43 -26.58 11.15
CA MET A 29 32.83 -26.45 10.77
C MET A 29 33.35 -27.79 10.27
N ASP A 30 34.06 -27.79 9.15
CA ASP A 30 34.78 -28.97 8.69
C ASP A 30 36.18 -29.09 9.34
N SER A 31 36.86 -30.22 9.09
CA SER A 31 38.16 -30.48 9.69
C SER A 31 39.28 -29.56 9.20
N SER A 32 39.07 -28.79 8.13
CA SER A 32 40.01 -27.78 7.63
C SER A 32 39.85 -26.42 8.32
N GLY A 33 38.88 -26.29 9.23
CA GLY A 33 38.59 -25.05 9.95
C GLY A 33 37.63 -24.14 9.19
N HIS A 34 37.04 -24.59 8.09
CA HIS A 34 36.07 -23.81 7.33
C HIS A 34 34.68 -23.96 7.95
N LEU A 35 34.18 -22.85 8.49
CA LEU A 35 32.86 -22.68 9.11
C LEU A 35 31.87 -22.18 8.05
N SER A 36 30.79 -22.92 7.85
CA SER A 36 29.77 -22.59 6.86
C SER A 36 28.35 -22.79 7.39
N GLY A 37 27.40 -22.18 6.70
CA GLY A 37 25.97 -22.34 6.95
C GLY A 37 25.23 -21.04 7.23
N ARG A 38 24.06 -21.17 7.85
CA ARG A 38 23.17 -20.06 8.21
C ARG A 38 22.63 -20.30 9.61
N ALA A 39 23.14 -19.53 10.57
CA ALA A 39 22.66 -19.56 11.94
C ALA A 39 21.15 -19.25 12.00
N ARG A 40 20.42 -20.03 12.79
CA ARG A 40 18.96 -19.87 12.99
C ARG A 40 18.60 -18.98 14.17
N ALA A 41 19.53 -18.82 15.11
CA ALA A 41 19.35 -17.99 16.30
C ALA A 41 20.50 -17.00 16.41
N ALA A 42 20.16 -15.77 16.76
CA ALA A 42 21.12 -14.75 17.16
C ALA A 42 21.58 -15.00 18.60
N GLY A 43 22.75 -14.49 18.94
CA GLY A 43 23.30 -14.61 20.30
C GLY A 43 24.81 -14.82 20.30
N VAL A 44 25.35 -14.87 21.52
CA VAL A 44 26.77 -15.14 21.76
C VAL A 44 26.90 -16.56 22.26
N THR A 45 27.72 -17.37 21.58
CA THR A 45 28.02 -18.74 21.99
C THR A 45 29.51 -18.85 22.29
N GLY A 46 29.85 -19.31 23.50
CA GLY A 46 31.21 -19.69 23.87
C GLY A 46 31.49 -21.13 23.44
N LEU A 47 32.60 -21.34 22.74
CA LEU A 47 33.00 -22.64 22.19
C LEU A 47 34.49 -22.85 22.47
N THR A 48 34.93 -24.09 22.51
CA THR A 48 36.36 -24.43 22.50
C THR A 48 36.65 -25.24 21.24
N VAL A 49 37.56 -24.72 20.41
CA VAL A 49 38.03 -25.41 19.21
C VAL A 49 39.40 -26.00 19.52
N ARG A 50 39.56 -27.30 19.22
CA ARG A 50 40.86 -27.96 19.25
C ARG A 50 41.50 -27.88 17.88
N VAL A 51 42.77 -27.49 17.87
CA VAL A 51 43.63 -27.55 16.69
C VAL A 51 44.67 -28.63 16.94
N THR A 52 44.83 -29.55 15.98
CA THR A 52 45.85 -30.60 15.99
C THR A 52 46.79 -30.38 14.81
N ASP A 53 48.10 -30.40 15.04
CA ASP A 53 49.12 -30.31 13.99
C ASP A 53 49.52 -31.71 13.46
N ALA A 54 50.43 -31.76 12.48
CA ALA A 54 50.89 -33.01 11.87
C ALA A 54 51.68 -33.92 12.83
N ASP A 55 52.33 -33.33 13.83
CA ASP A 55 53.11 -34.03 14.85
C ASP A 55 52.23 -34.49 16.05
N ALA A 56 50.90 -34.38 15.90
CA ALA A 56 49.88 -34.69 16.89
C ALA A 56 49.91 -33.79 18.15
N ASN A 57 50.52 -32.61 18.06
CA ASN A 57 50.40 -31.60 19.10
C ASN A 57 49.00 -30.97 19.04
N THR A 58 48.37 -30.78 20.20
CA THR A 58 47.02 -30.22 20.30
C THR A 58 47.00 -28.92 21.11
N LEU A 59 46.19 -27.96 20.68
CA LEU A 59 45.87 -26.76 21.45
C LEU A 59 44.36 -26.51 21.46
N ASP A 60 43.80 -26.32 22.66
CA ASP A 60 42.40 -25.97 22.87
C ASP A 60 42.26 -24.45 22.99
N VAL A 61 41.54 -23.83 22.06
CA VAL A 61 41.36 -22.37 21.97
C VAL A 61 39.90 -22.01 22.26
N PRO A 62 39.63 -21.24 23.33
CA PRO A 62 38.29 -20.70 23.57
C PRO A 62 37.99 -19.58 22.57
N ILE A 63 36.84 -19.66 21.91
CA ILE A 63 36.33 -18.63 20.99
C ILE A 63 34.93 -18.18 21.40
N ARG A 64 34.59 -16.94 21.04
CA ARG A 64 33.23 -16.40 21.15
C ARG A 64 32.68 -16.15 19.77
N LEU A 65 31.61 -16.85 19.42
CA LEU A 65 30.88 -16.63 18.18
C LEU A 65 29.69 -15.72 18.45
N GLN A 66 29.69 -14.55 17.82
CA GLN A 66 28.57 -13.60 17.90
C GLN A 66 27.76 -13.65 16.60
N VAL A 67 26.50 -14.07 16.72
CA VAL A 67 25.52 -14.00 15.63
C VAL A 67 24.64 -12.78 15.88
N ALA A 68 24.73 -11.79 14.99
CA ALA A 68 23.92 -10.58 15.07
C ALA A 68 22.43 -10.90 14.86
N ALA A 69 21.56 -10.24 15.63
CA ALA A 69 20.12 -10.32 15.43
C ALA A 69 19.75 -9.67 14.11
N ARG A 70 18.78 -10.26 13.41
CA ARG A 70 18.17 -9.59 12.26
C ARG A 70 17.40 -8.36 12.80
N PRO A 71 17.57 -7.17 12.23
CA PRO A 71 16.74 -6.01 12.56
C PRO A 71 15.25 -6.33 12.38
N ASP A 72 14.41 -5.76 13.24
CA ASP A 72 12.96 -5.91 13.15
C ASP A 72 12.43 -5.18 11.91
N PRO A 73 11.85 -5.89 10.92
CA PRO A 73 11.33 -5.25 9.72
C PRO A 73 10.10 -4.36 9.99
N THR A 74 9.42 -4.49 11.13
CA THR A 74 8.28 -3.62 11.47
C THR A 74 8.71 -2.25 11.98
N ALA A 75 9.96 -2.13 12.44
CA ALA A 75 10.58 -0.85 12.80
C ALA A 75 11.24 -0.16 11.59
N ASP A 76 11.27 -0.81 10.43
CA ASP A 76 11.81 -0.22 9.21
C ASP A 76 10.87 0.87 8.68
N ALA A 77 11.40 2.08 8.52
CA ALA A 77 10.61 3.23 8.10
C ALA A 77 10.03 3.05 6.68
N GLY A 78 10.71 2.33 5.79
CA GLY A 78 10.21 2.03 4.45
C GLY A 78 9.00 1.09 4.49
N VAL A 79 9.04 0.08 5.35
CA VAL A 79 7.90 -0.84 5.58
C VAL A 79 6.69 -0.08 6.15
N ILE A 80 6.91 0.78 7.15
CA ILE A 80 5.84 1.62 7.72
C ILE A 80 5.26 2.55 6.65
N GLY A 81 6.12 3.22 5.89
CA GLY A 81 5.71 4.12 4.80
C GLY A 81 4.86 3.42 3.74
N LEU A 82 5.20 2.17 3.39
CA LEU A 82 4.42 1.37 2.44
C LEU A 82 3.02 1.06 2.95
N GLN A 83 2.88 0.64 4.21
CA GLN A 83 1.58 0.34 4.81
C GLN A 83 0.69 1.59 4.88
N VAL A 84 1.26 2.73 5.27
CA VAL A 84 0.54 4.02 5.27
C VAL A 84 0.10 4.38 3.86
N ALA A 85 1.01 4.30 2.88
CA ALA A 85 0.68 4.64 1.50
C ALA A 85 -0.46 3.77 0.95
N GLN A 86 -0.49 2.47 1.26
CA GLN A 86 -1.57 1.56 0.85
C GLN A 86 -2.91 1.95 1.47
N ALA A 87 -2.92 2.23 2.78
CA ALA A 87 -4.15 2.64 3.48
C ALA A 87 -4.69 3.98 2.94
N GLU A 88 -3.80 4.92 2.64
CA GLU A 88 -4.18 6.21 2.08
C GLU A 88 -4.66 6.10 0.63
N ALA A 89 -4.07 5.22 -0.18
CA ALA A 89 -4.53 4.93 -1.54
C ALA A 89 -6.00 4.48 -1.53
N LEU A 90 -6.33 3.54 -0.65
CA LEU A 90 -7.69 3.03 -0.50
C LEU A 90 -8.66 4.12 -0.03
N LYS A 91 -8.25 4.95 0.95
CA LYS A 91 -9.06 6.09 1.41
C LYS A 91 -9.32 7.10 0.30
N ARG A 92 -8.31 7.41 -0.52
CA ARG A 92 -8.43 8.31 -1.68
C ARG A 92 -9.43 7.76 -2.69
N PHE A 93 -9.29 6.50 -3.07
CA PHE A 93 -10.23 5.82 -3.95
C PHE A 93 -11.66 5.88 -3.40
N GLY A 94 -11.88 5.46 -2.15
CA GLY A 94 -13.20 5.50 -1.52
C GLY A 94 -13.80 6.90 -1.47
N SER A 95 -12.99 7.92 -1.14
CA SER A 95 -13.45 9.32 -1.15
C SER A 95 -13.84 9.80 -2.55
N ALA A 96 -13.14 9.35 -3.60
CA ALA A 96 -13.45 9.69 -4.98
C ALA A 96 -14.77 9.06 -5.42
N GLN A 97 -14.99 7.79 -5.09
CA GLN A 97 -16.25 7.08 -5.36
C GLN A 97 -17.43 7.76 -4.68
N LEU A 98 -17.30 8.04 -3.38
CA LEU A 98 -18.36 8.67 -2.60
C LEU A 98 -18.72 10.05 -3.16
N ARG A 99 -17.74 10.88 -3.52
CA ARG A 99 -18.01 12.19 -4.14
C ARG A 99 -18.75 12.06 -5.47
N ASN A 100 -18.31 11.17 -6.36
CA ASN A 100 -18.98 10.97 -7.63
C ASN A 100 -20.46 10.58 -7.45
N MET A 101 -20.77 9.74 -6.46
CA MET A 101 -22.15 9.35 -6.13
C MET A 101 -22.94 10.49 -5.49
N LEU A 102 -22.36 11.22 -4.54
CA LEU A 102 -23.03 12.35 -3.88
C LEU A 102 -23.33 13.48 -4.86
N ASP A 103 -22.38 13.86 -5.72
CA ASP A 103 -22.60 14.87 -6.75
C ASP A 103 -23.65 14.46 -7.79
N ARG A 104 -23.86 13.15 -7.95
CA ARG A 104 -24.94 12.63 -8.78
C ARG A 104 -26.28 12.67 -8.05
N LEU A 105 -26.29 12.42 -6.74
CA LEU A 105 -27.48 12.52 -5.90
C LEU A 105 -27.97 13.97 -5.74
N ASP A 106 -27.05 14.93 -5.67
CA ASP A 106 -27.33 16.37 -5.57
C ASP A 106 -27.79 17.00 -6.91
N ASP A 107 -27.84 16.23 -8.00
CA ASP A 107 -28.32 16.71 -9.30
C ASP A 107 -29.85 16.90 -9.27
N ASP A 108 -30.30 18.12 -8.96
CA ASP A 108 -31.70 18.52 -8.79
C ASP A 108 -32.59 18.43 -10.06
N ARG A 109 -32.05 17.95 -11.19
CA ARG A 109 -32.81 17.80 -12.44
C ARG A 109 -34.00 16.86 -12.26
N GLU A 110 -35.23 17.33 -12.43
CA GLU A 110 -36.46 16.53 -12.29
C GLU A 110 -36.50 15.29 -13.21
N CYS A 111 -35.89 15.37 -14.39
CA CYS A 111 -35.72 14.24 -15.31
C CYS A 111 -34.25 13.80 -15.40
N LEU A 112 -34.03 12.49 -15.25
CA LEU A 112 -32.71 11.90 -15.45
C LEU A 112 -32.37 11.87 -16.96
N PRO A 113 -31.22 12.41 -17.39
CA PRO A 113 -30.78 12.32 -18.79
C PRO A 113 -30.40 10.88 -19.16
N GLU A 114 -30.51 10.50 -20.44
CA GLU A 114 -30.24 9.12 -20.90
C GLU A 114 -28.78 8.67 -20.63
N LEU A 115 -27.82 9.59 -20.77
CA LEU A 115 -26.42 9.41 -20.37
C LEU A 115 -25.79 10.73 -19.92
N ASP A 116 -25.05 10.72 -18.80
CA ASP A 116 -24.25 11.87 -18.31
C ASP A 116 -22.77 11.48 -18.12
N ALA A 117 -21.84 12.37 -18.49
CA ALA A 117 -20.40 12.10 -18.39
C ALA A 117 -19.66 13.26 -17.72
N ARG A 118 -18.87 12.97 -16.67
CA ARG A 118 -18.13 13.95 -15.88
C ARG A 118 -16.67 13.52 -15.71
N ALA A 119 -15.72 14.46 -15.82
CA ALA A 119 -14.31 14.19 -15.55
C ALA A 119 -13.74 15.27 -14.64
N ARG A 120 -12.97 14.86 -13.62
CA ARG A 120 -12.39 15.78 -12.63
C ARG A 120 -10.91 15.55 -12.45
N LEU A 121 -10.17 16.65 -12.45
CA LEU A 121 -8.74 16.70 -12.21
C LEU A 121 -8.52 17.46 -10.90
N ALA A 122 -7.91 16.81 -9.91
CA ALA A 122 -7.53 17.44 -8.65
C ALA A 122 -6.00 17.42 -8.52
N THR A 123 -5.39 18.60 -8.64
CA THR A 123 -3.94 18.82 -8.51
C THR A 123 -3.51 19.21 -7.09
N ASP A 124 -4.43 19.74 -6.28
CA ASP A 124 -4.29 19.85 -4.83
C ASP A 124 -5.21 18.82 -4.16
N TRP A 125 -4.61 17.71 -3.72
CA TRP A 125 -5.36 16.59 -3.14
C TRP A 125 -6.04 16.93 -1.81
N ARG A 126 -5.51 17.92 -1.05
CA ARG A 126 -6.12 18.38 0.22
C ARG A 126 -7.41 19.16 -0.04
N GLN A 127 -7.49 19.86 -1.17
CA GLN A 127 -8.66 20.62 -1.62
C GLN A 127 -9.54 19.84 -2.61
N ALA A 128 -9.21 18.59 -2.94
CA ALA A 128 -10.07 17.70 -3.72
C ALA A 128 -11.41 17.39 -3.01
N ALA A 129 -11.50 17.69 -1.70
CA ALA A 129 -12.75 17.67 -0.95
C ALA A 129 -13.69 18.85 -1.29
N THR A 130 -13.19 19.93 -1.89
CA THR A 130 -13.93 21.17 -2.17
C THR A 130 -13.95 21.58 -3.64
N ALA A 131 -13.08 21.01 -4.48
CA ALA A 131 -13.03 21.33 -5.91
C ALA A 131 -14.10 20.56 -6.70
N ALA A 132 -15.37 20.92 -6.49
CA ALA A 132 -16.37 20.81 -7.54
C ALA A 132 -15.95 21.78 -8.64
N ALA A 133 -15.09 21.36 -9.56
CA ALA A 133 -14.89 22.08 -10.80
C ALA A 133 -16.26 22.11 -11.49
N ALA A 134 -16.90 23.26 -11.37
CA ALA A 134 -18.23 23.55 -11.87
C ALA A 134 -18.29 23.18 -13.35
N HIS A 135 -18.91 22.05 -13.64
CA HIS A 135 -19.55 21.89 -14.94
C HIS A 135 -20.84 22.71 -14.84
N GLU A 136 -20.74 24.01 -15.10
CA GLU A 136 -21.91 24.83 -15.36
C GLU A 136 -22.49 24.38 -16.70
N ASN A 137 -23.31 23.34 -16.66
CA ASN A 137 -24.11 22.90 -17.79
C ASN A 137 -25.24 23.93 -17.93
N LYS A 138 -24.99 25.03 -18.65
CA LYS A 138 -26.03 26.02 -18.93
C LYS A 138 -27.19 25.33 -19.65
N PRO A 139 -28.44 25.53 -19.20
CA PRO A 139 -29.58 24.93 -19.86
C PRO A 139 -29.63 25.41 -21.31
N VAL A 140 -29.74 24.47 -22.26
CA VAL A 140 -30.00 24.78 -23.67
C VAL A 140 -31.36 25.50 -23.71
N PRO A 141 -31.44 26.77 -24.15
CA PRO A 141 -32.71 27.49 -24.19
C PRO A 141 -33.58 26.86 -25.27
N GLY A 142 -34.80 26.46 -24.93
CA GLY A 142 -35.88 26.34 -25.92
C GLY A 142 -36.61 25.01 -26.09
N THR A 143 -36.42 23.99 -25.24
CA THR A 143 -37.29 22.78 -25.29
C THR A 143 -37.68 22.25 -23.91
N ALA A 144 -38.04 23.13 -22.98
CA ALA A 144 -38.75 22.72 -21.78
C ALA A 144 -40.22 22.42 -22.12
N ARG A 145 -40.47 21.26 -22.73
CA ARG A 145 -41.72 20.56 -22.44
C ARG A 145 -41.55 20.00 -21.04
N GLU A 146 -42.34 20.47 -20.09
CA GLU A 146 -42.57 19.79 -18.81
C GLU A 146 -42.85 18.31 -19.12
N ARG A 147 -41.82 17.47 -18.98
CA ARG A 147 -42.00 16.03 -18.95
C ARG A 147 -42.23 15.70 -17.48
N GLU A 148 -43.43 15.28 -17.14
CA GLU A 148 -43.72 14.59 -15.88
C GLU A 148 -42.85 13.33 -15.82
N CYS A 149 -41.67 13.42 -15.21
CA CYS A 149 -40.82 12.25 -14.98
C CYS A 149 -41.15 11.67 -13.60
N ALA A 150 -42.25 10.93 -13.48
CA ALA A 150 -42.60 10.21 -12.25
C ALA A 150 -41.68 8.99 -12.01
N THR A 151 -41.16 8.38 -13.09
CA THR A 151 -40.30 7.18 -13.06
C THR A 151 -39.39 7.13 -14.29
N GLY A 152 -38.16 6.64 -14.16
CA GLY A 152 -37.22 6.49 -15.28
C GLY A 152 -35.82 6.05 -14.86
N THR A 153 -34.99 5.59 -15.80
CA THR A 153 -33.61 5.15 -15.54
C THR A 153 -32.59 5.97 -16.32
N ALA A 154 -31.39 6.14 -15.77
CA ALA A 154 -30.29 6.82 -16.43
C ALA A 154 -28.93 6.22 -16.09
N GLY A 155 -28.01 6.26 -17.06
CA GLY A 155 -26.61 5.93 -16.85
C GLY A 155 -25.75 7.17 -16.63
N TRP A 156 -24.67 7.03 -15.88
CA TRP A 156 -23.66 8.07 -15.74
C TRP A 156 -22.25 7.50 -15.63
N ILE A 157 -21.27 8.32 -16.03
CA ILE A 157 -19.84 8.00 -15.94
C ILE A 157 -19.12 9.18 -15.29
N ALA A 158 -18.27 8.90 -14.30
CA ALA A 158 -17.44 9.90 -13.64
C ALA A 158 -15.98 9.47 -13.55
N GLY A 159 -15.05 10.38 -13.85
CA GLY A 159 -13.61 10.15 -13.71
C GLY A 159 -12.97 11.06 -12.68
N THR A 160 -11.96 10.56 -11.96
CA THR A 160 -11.13 11.35 -11.04
C THR A 160 -9.66 11.10 -11.29
N VAL A 161 -8.85 12.16 -11.35
CA VAL A 161 -7.39 12.05 -11.29
C VAL A 161 -6.89 12.87 -10.13
N GLN A 162 -6.22 12.22 -9.18
CA GLN A 162 -5.64 12.86 -8.01
C GLN A 162 -4.12 12.75 -8.06
N ARG A 163 -3.41 13.85 -7.82
CA ARG A 163 -1.95 13.85 -7.68
C ARG A 163 -1.56 14.63 -6.43
N GLY A 164 -0.57 14.14 -5.70
CA GLY A 164 -0.18 14.79 -4.45
C GLY A 164 1.09 14.26 -3.81
N ARG A 165 1.40 14.87 -2.66
CA ARG A 165 2.49 14.49 -1.77
C ARG A 165 1.98 14.44 -0.34
N ILE A 166 2.43 13.44 0.41
CA ILE A 166 2.09 13.20 1.80
C ILE A 166 3.38 13.05 2.57
N ASP A 167 3.49 13.71 3.72
CA ASP A 167 4.65 13.58 4.58
C ASP A 167 4.60 12.20 5.23
N GLY A 168 5.65 11.39 5.04
CA GLY A 168 5.70 10.06 5.62
C GLY A 168 6.00 10.11 7.12
N PRO A 169 5.64 9.04 7.86
CA PRO A 169 6.00 8.88 9.26
C PRO A 169 7.52 8.95 9.47
N ALA A 170 7.94 9.34 10.68
CA ALA A 170 9.32 9.70 11.02
C ALA A 170 10.38 8.77 10.40
N GLY A 171 11.16 9.30 9.47
CA GLY A 171 12.27 8.62 8.79
C GLY A 171 11.96 7.99 7.43
N SER A 172 10.68 7.89 7.03
CA SER A 172 10.28 7.24 5.76
C SER A 172 10.30 8.17 4.53
N GLY A 173 10.48 9.48 4.74
CA GLY A 173 10.47 10.50 3.67
C GLY A 173 9.06 10.83 3.17
N ASP A 174 8.94 11.64 2.10
CA ASP A 174 7.64 11.97 1.53
C ASP A 174 7.12 10.85 0.60
N THR A 175 5.79 10.70 0.54
CA THR A 175 5.10 9.84 -0.41
C THR A 175 4.48 10.67 -1.51
N ARG A 176 4.92 10.49 -2.75
CA ARG A 176 4.32 11.12 -3.95
C ARG A 176 3.42 10.13 -4.67
N PHE A 177 2.19 10.51 -4.96
CA PHE A 177 1.19 9.62 -5.54
C PHE A 177 0.49 10.23 -6.77
N SER A 178 -0.04 9.36 -7.62
CA SER A 178 -0.93 9.67 -8.73
C SER A 178 -2.00 8.58 -8.85
N SER A 179 -3.27 8.95 -8.62
CA SER A 179 -4.41 8.04 -8.54
C SER A 179 -5.51 8.43 -9.53
N PRO A 180 -5.53 7.87 -10.75
CA PRO A 180 -6.71 7.86 -11.60
C PRO A 180 -7.80 6.87 -11.12
N GLY A 181 -9.07 7.22 -11.37
CA GLY A 181 -10.22 6.36 -11.11
C GLY A 181 -11.38 6.67 -12.04
N LEU A 182 -12.18 5.65 -12.33
CA LEU A 182 -13.39 5.70 -13.13
C LEU A 182 -14.55 5.13 -12.29
N THR A 183 -15.72 5.71 -12.46
CA THR A 183 -16.98 5.28 -11.85
C THR A 183 -18.04 5.24 -12.92
N LEU A 184 -18.83 4.18 -12.92
CA LEU A 184 -19.96 3.96 -13.81
C LEU A 184 -21.16 3.75 -12.90
N GLY A 185 -22.29 4.38 -13.18
CA GLY A 185 -23.48 4.20 -12.37
C GLY A 185 -24.78 4.22 -13.15
N TRP A 186 -25.81 3.70 -12.50
CA TRP A 186 -27.16 3.64 -12.99
C TRP A 186 -28.11 4.11 -11.90
N ASP A 187 -28.99 5.05 -12.25
CA ASP A 187 -30.02 5.58 -11.37
C ASP A 187 -31.40 5.18 -11.87
N ALA A 188 -32.34 5.07 -10.94
CA ALA A 188 -33.76 4.93 -11.16
C ALA A 188 -34.52 5.96 -10.31
N ALA A 189 -35.34 6.77 -10.97
CA ALA A 189 -36.42 7.50 -10.31
C ALA A 189 -37.55 6.52 -10.02
N LEU A 190 -37.81 6.27 -8.74
CA LEU A 190 -38.78 5.27 -8.29
C LEU A 190 -40.14 5.88 -7.98
N ALA A 191 -40.15 7.12 -7.49
CA ALA A 191 -41.33 7.93 -7.23
C ALA A 191 -40.94 9.42 -7.25
N PRO A 192 -41.90 10.36 -7.31
CA PRO A 192 -41.60 11.79 -7.17
C PRO A 192 -40.78 12.06 -5.90
N GLY A 193 -39.56 12.56 -6.06
CA GLY A 193 -38.63 12.84 -4.97
C GLY A 193 -37.87 11.63 -4.42
N LEU A 194 -38.07 10.41 -4.90
CA LEU A 194 -37.32 9.20 -4.51
C LEU A 194 -36.48 8.68 -5.68
N ARG A 195 -35.15 8.61 -5.46
CA ARG A 195 -34.19 8.06 -6.42
C ARG A 195 -33.30 7.04 -5.74
N ALA A 196 -32.94 5.99 -6.47
CA ALA A 196 -31.95 5.01 -6.05
C ALA A 196 -31.05 4.64 -7.21
N GLY A 197 -29.84 4.20 -6.93
CA GLY A 197 -28.90 3.79 -7.94
C GLY A 197 -27.83 2.86 -7.41
N PHE A 198 -27.05 2.34 -8.33
CA PHE A 198 -25.84 1.58 -8.03
C PHE A 198 -24.71 2.07 -8.91
N ALA A 199 -23.49 1.89 -8.43
CA ALA A 199 -22.29 2.26 -9.15
C ALA A 199 -21.17 1.25 -8.95
N PHE A 200 -20.34 1.15 -9.99
CA PHE A 200 -19.12 0.38 -10.04
C PHE A 200 -17.96 1.34 -10.22
N GLY A 201 -16.87 1.10 -9.48
CA GLY A 201 -15.68 1.93 -9.53
C GLY A 201 -14.43 1.09 -9.74
N HIS A 202 -13.51 1.60 -10.53
CA HIS A 202 -12.17 1.05 -10.67
C HIS A 202 -11.14 2.18 -10.56
N GLY A 203 -10.06 1.95 -9.82
CA GLY A 203 -8.98 2.91 -9.63
C GLY A 203 -7.62 2.23 -9.62
N SER A 204 -6.62 2.92 -10.14
CA SER A 204 -5.22 2.54 -10.00
C SER A 204 -4.45 3.68 -9.36
N GLU A 205 -3.48 3.36 -8.52
CA GLU A 205 -2.60 4.34 -7.92
C GLU A 205 -1.14 3.91 -8.09
N ARG A 206 -0.30 4.88 -8.47
CA ARG A 206 1.15 4.75 -8.42
C ARG A 206 1.73 5.70 -7.38
N SER A 207 2.53 5.15 -6.49
CA SER A 207 3.10 5.85 -5.34
C SER A 207 4.62 5.61 -5.25
N ARG A 208 5.36 6.65 -4.88
CA ARG A 208 6.80 6.59 -4.57
C ARG A 208 7.01 7.06 -3.15
N ILE A 209 7.65 6.24 -2.33
CA ILE A 209 7.83 6.43 -0.89
C ILE A 209 9.32 6.66 -0.62
N GLY A 210 9.68 7.81 -0.06
CA GLY A 210 11.06 8.14 0.29
C GLY A 210 11.84 8.88 -0.81
N GLY A 211 13.14 9.11 -0.53
CA GLY A 211 14.05 9.95 -1.29
C GLY A 211 14.77 9.25 -2.47
N SER A 212 16.10 9.18 -2.42
CA SER A 212 16.94 8.66 -3.51
C SER A 212 16.78 7.16 -3.79
N ASP A 213 16.49 6.35 -2.76
CA ASP A 213 16.15 4.92 -2.88
C ASP A 213 14.64 4.71 -2.69
N ALA A 214 13.84 5.42 -3.49
CA ALA A 214 12.40 5.43 -3.35
C ALA A 214 11.80 4.03 -3.54
N THR A 215 10.99 3.59 -2.58
CA THR A 215 10.15 2.40 -2.73
C THR A 215 8.99 2.73 -3.65
N HIS A 216 8.78 1.89 -4.67
CA HIS A 216 7.67 2.02 -5.60
C HIS A 216 6.50 1.14 -5.18
N MET A 217 5.30 1.68 -5.23
CA MET A 217 4.07 0.97 -4.93
C MET A 217 3.04 1.22 -6.03
N GLU A 218 2.39 0.14 -6.47
CA GLU A 218 1.23 0.19 -7.36
C GLU A 218 0.06 -0.49 -6.65
N ALA A 219 -1.08 0.19 -6.63
CA ALA A 219 -2.31 -0.31 -6.02
C ALA A 219 -3.44 -0.27 -7.04
N GLN A 220 -4.33 -1.25 -6.95
CA GLN A 220 -5.56 -1.32 -7.72
C GLN A 220 -6.72 -1.49 -6.74
N ALA A 221 -7.84 -0.82 -7.03
CA ALA A 221 -9.02 -0.88 -6.20
C ALA A 221 -10.27 -0.96 -7.08
N GLU A 222 -11.22 -1.78 -6.62
CA GLU A 222 -12.52 -1.94 -7.24
C GLU A 222 -13.61 -1.71 -6.19
N SER A 223 -14.76 -1.20 -6.61
CA SER A 223 -15.91 -0.97 -5.73
C SER A 223 -17.22 -1.27 -6.42
N ILE A 224 -18.17 -1.75 -5.64
CA ILE A 224 -19.60 -1.78 -5.96
C ILE A 224 -20.32 -1.04 -4.84
N SER A 225 -21.32 -0.23 -5.18
CA SER A 225 -22.05 0.56 -4.19
C SER A 225 -23.49 0.75 -4.63
N ALA A 226 -24.40 0.86 -3.66
CA ALA A 226 -25.77 1.26 -3.87
C ALA A 226 -26.04 2.53 -3.05
N TYR A 227 -26.86 3.43 -3.57
CA TYR A 227 -27.17 4.70 -2.94
C TYR A 227 -28.61 5.12 -3.28
N ALA A 228 -29.20 5.99 -2.45
CA ALA A 228 -30.54 6.50 -2.66
C ALA A 228 -30.73 7.86 -1.98
N THR A 229 -31.65 8.66 -2.49
CA THR A 229 -32.08 9.94 -1.90
C THR A 229 -33.60 10.07 -1.93
N GLY A 230 -34.15 10.80 -0.97
CA GLY A 230 -35.58 11.01 -0.78
C GLY A 230 -35.89 12.40 -0.26
N ALA A 231 -36.50 13.26 -1.09
CA ALA A 231 -36.97 14.58 -0.65
C ALA A 231 -38.44 14.49 -0.18
N ARG A 232 -38.71 14.88 1.06
CA ARG A 232 -40.09 15.08 1.54
C ARG A 232 -40.48 16.54 1.28
N ARG A 233 -41.54 16.78 0.51
CA ARG A 233 -42.13 18.12 0.41
C ARG A 233 -42.90 18.39 1.71
N TRP A 234 -42.35 19.21 2.59
CA TRP A 234 -43.09 19.74 3.73
C TRP A 234 -43.90 20.92 3.20
N ALA A 235 -45.24 20.83 3.30
CA ALA A 235 -46.07 22.00 3.09
C ALA A 235 -45.82 22.96 4.26
N CYS A 236 -45.25 24.13 3.99
CA CYS A 236 -45.29 25.22 4.97
C CYS A 236 -46.76 25.58 5.19
N VAL A 237 -47.24 25.45 6.42
CA VAL A 237 -48.56 25.89 6.89
C VAL A 237 -48.47 27.33 7.34
#